data_AF-A0ABD7L5S4-F1
#
_entry.id   AF-A0ABD7L5S4-F1
#
_cell.length_a   1.000
_cell.length_b   1.000
_cell.length_c   1.000
_cell.angle_alpha   90.00
_cell.angle_beta   90.00
_cell.angle_gamma   90.00
#
_symmetry.space_group_name_H-M   'P 1'
#
loop_
_entity.id
_entity.type
_entity.pdbx_description
1 polymer ?
#
loop_
_entity_poly.entity_id
_entity_poly.type
_entity_poly.pdbx_seq_one_letter_code
_entity_poly.pdbx_strand_id
1 'polypeptide(L)'
;MNLNDIEPAVILARGQYATVNGEYKTAMSLLQTRVQGACDALRHALQNDTDRIQLIDQTAILLSEIRETSVIAAQLKAQKDELWEAAWGGKK
;
A
#
# COMPACT_ATOMS: atom_id res chain seq x y z
N MET A 1 -16.10 -1.90 -28.01
CA MET A 1 -14.87 -1.14 -28.32
C MET A 1 -13.95 -2.09 -29.05
N ASN A 2 -13.56 -1.80 -30.29
CA ASN A 2 -12.65 -2.65 -31.04
C ASN A 2 -11.22 -2.35 -30.56
N LEU A 3 -10.46 -3.37 -30.14
CA LEU A 3 -9.11 -3.19 -29.62
C LEU A 3 -8.14 -2.69 -30.70
N ASN A 4 -8.48 -2.88 -31.98
CA ASN A 4 -7.73 -2.38 -33.13
C ASN A 4 -7.74 -0.85 -33.26
N ASP A 5 -8.67 -0.16 -32.59
CA ASP A 5 -8.80 1.29 -32.63
C ASP A 5 -8.02 1.98 -31.48
N ILE A 6 -7.33 1.20 -30.63
CA ILE A 6 -6.59 1.70 -29.47
C ILE A 6 -5.10 1.57 -29.77
N GLU A 7 -4.35 2.66 -29.59
CA GLU A 7 -2.90 2.64 -29.73
C GLU A 7 -2.27 1.56 -28.82
N PRO A 8 -1.36 0.71 -29.33
CA PRO A 8 -0.71 -0.32 -28.52
C PRO A 8 -0.05 0.19 -27.23
N ALA A 9 0.45 1.43 -27.25
CA ALA A 9 1.02 2.10 -26.07
C ALA A 9 -0.01 2.29 -24.94
N VAL A 10 -1.26 2.62 -25.28
CA VAL A 10 -2.36 2.76 -24.30
C VAL A 10 -2.74 1.40 -23.71
N ILE A 11 -2.76 0.34 -24.52
CA ILE A 11 -3.01 -1.02 -24.05
C ILE A 11 -1.93 -1.44 -23.05
N LEU A 12 -0.67 -1.18 -23.37
CA LEU A 12 0.47 -1.47 -22.49
C LEU A 12 0.37 -0.67 -21.18
N ALA A 13 0.10 0.63 -21.25
CA ALA A 13 -0.06 1.49 -20.07
C ALA A 13 -1.18 1.01 -19.15
N ARG A 14 -2.31 0.55 -19.71
CA ARG A 14 -3.42 -0.03 -18.94
C ARG A 14 -3.02 -1.33 -18.23
N GLY A 15 -2.25 -2.19 -18.91
CA GLY A 15 -1.71 -3.42 -18.32
C GLY A 15 -0.79 -3.11 -17.14
N GLN A 16 0.15 -2.18 -17.32
CA GLN A 16 1.05 -1.73 -16.26
C GLN A 16 0.30 -1.11 -15.08
N TYR A 17 -0.68 -0.24 -15.36
CA TYR A 17 -1.54 0.33 -14.32
C TYR A 17 -2.26 -0.75 -13.52
N ALA A 18 -2.83 -1.76 -14.18
CA ALA A 18 -3.56 -2.83 -13.51
C ALA A 18 -2.66 -3.60 -12.53
N THR A 19 -1.42 -3.88 -12.93
CA THR A 19 -0.41 -4.53 -12.08
C THR A 19 -0.07 -3.66 -10.86
N VAL A 20 0.35 -2.41 -11.08
CA VAL A 20 0.75 -1.51 -9.99
C VAL A 20 -0.41 -1.19 -9.05
N ASN A 21 -1.63 -1.04 -9.58
CA ASN A 21 -2.83 -0.85 -8.76
C ASN A 21 -3.17 -2.09 -7.93
N GLY A 22 -2.90 -3.30 -8.45
CA GLY A 22 -3.02 -4.54 -7.68
C GLY A 22 -2.03 -4.59 -6.53
N GLU A 23 -0.76 -4.31 -6.80
CA GLU A 23 0.31 -4.22 -5.79
C GLU A 23 -0.01 -3.16 -4.72
N TYR A 24 -0.48 -1.98 -5.14
CA TYR A 24 -0.90 -0.91 -4.24
C TYR A 24 -2.00 -1.38 -3.28
N LYS A 25 -3.03 -2.07 -3.78
CA LYS A 25 -4.11 -2.61 -2.95
C LYS A 25 -3.59 -3.63 -1.94
N THR A 26 -2.68 -4.50 -2.36
CA THR A 26 -2.03 -5.47 -1.46
C THR A 26 -1.24 -4.76 -0.36
N ALA A 27 -0.43 -3.75 -0.72
CA ALA A 27 0.33 -2.96 0.24
C ALA A 27 -0.58 -2.22 1.24
N MET A 28 -1.70 -1.64 0.76
CA MET A 28 -2.68 -0.98 1.63
C MET A 28 -3.38 -1.97 2.58
N SER A 29 -3.73 -3.16 2.10
CA SER A 29 -4.32 -4.21 2.95
C SER A 29 -3.33 -4.65 4.03
N LEU A 30 -2.06 -4.85 3.67
CA LEU A 30 -1.00 -5.21 4.61
C LEU A 30 -0.76 -4.10 5.64
N LEU A 31 -0.75 -2.84 5.20
CA LEU A 31 -0.65 -1.68 6.08
C LEU A 31 -1.79 -1.65 7.09
N GLN A 32 -3.03 -1.88 6.66
CA GLN A 32 -4.20 -1.94 7.55
C GLN A 32 -4.06 -3.05 8.60
N THR A 33 -3.66 -4.26 8.18
CA THR A 33 -3.43 -5.38 9.11
C THR A 33 -2.33 -5.05 10.13
N ARG A 34 -1.22 -4.46 9.70
CA ARG A 34 -0.10 -4.08 10.57
C ARG A 34 -0.49 -3.01 11.59
N VAL A 35 -1.21 -1.97 11.14
CA VAL A 35 -1.74 -0.92 12.02
C VAL A 35 -2.69 -1.51 13.07
N GLN A 36 -3.60 -2.41 12.65
CA GLN A 36 -4.48 -3.09 13.60
C GLN A 36 -3.69 -3.91 14.63
N GLY A 37 -2.70 -4.69 14.18
CA GLY A 37 -1.82 -5.45 15.06
C GLY A 37 -1.05 -4.57 16.06
N ALA A 38 -0.55 -3.42 15.62
CA ALA A 38 0.13 -2.46 16.50
C ALA A 38 -0.82 -1.86 17.55
N CYS A 39 -2.04 -1.51 17.16
CA CYS A 39 -3.06 -1.01 18.08
C CYS A 39 -3.45 -2.08 19.13
N ASP A 40 -3.55 -3.34 18.72
CA ASP A 40 -3.89 -4.44 19.62
C ASP A 40 -2.74 -4.75 20.59
N ALA A 41 -1.48 -4.72 20.11
CA ALA A 41 -0.30 -4.86 20.94
C ALA A 41 -0.18 -3.73 21.98
N LEU A 42 -0.40 -2.48 21.57
CA LEU A 42 -0.44 -1.33 22.47
C LEU A 42 -1.52 -1.47 23.54
N ARG A 43 -2.73 -1.89 23.14
CA ARG A 43 -3.83 -2.13 24.08
C ARG A 43 -3.44 -3.19 25.12
N HIS A 44 -2.82 -4.27 24.68
CA HIS A 44 -2.35 -5.32 25.58
C HIS A 44 -1.25 -4.84 26.52
N ALA A 45 -0.28 -4.06 26.04
CA ALA A 45 0.80 -3.46 26.84
C ALA A 45 0.28 -2.54 27.95
N LEU A 46 -0.79 -1.78 27.68
CA LEU A 46 -1.42 -0.90 28.65
C LEU A 46 -2.22 -1.65 29.72
N GLN A 47 -2.65 -2.88 29.44
CA GLN A 47 -3.43 -3.71 30.35
C GLN A 47 -2.57 -4.64 31.21
N ASN A 48 -1.30 -4.84 30.86
CA ASN A 48 -0.45 -5.86 31.47
C ASN A 48 0.90 -5.27 31.91
N ASP A 49 1.03 -4.99 33.21
CA ASP A 49 2.20 -4.32 33.78
C ASP A 49 3.44 -5.22 33.90
N THR A 50 3.24 -6.53 34.00
CA THR A 50 4.32 -7.50 34.22
C THR A 50 5.25 -7.61 33.00
N ASP A 51 4.69 -7.54 31.79
CA ASP A 51 5.42 -7.76 30.52
C ASP A 51 5.50 -6.49 29.65
N ARG A 52 5.17 -5.33 30.23
CA ARG A 52 5.02 -4.05 29.51
C ARG A 52 6.23 -3.70 28.64
N ILE A 53 7.46 -3.94 29.12
CA ILE A 53 8.70 -3.63 28.38
C ILE A 53 8.80 -4.46 27.10
N GLN A 54 8.60 -5.78 27.17
CA GLN A 54 8.63 -6.65 25.98
C GLN A 54 7.53 -6.28 24.97
N LEU A 55 6.35 -5.90 25.46
CA LEU A 55 5.23 -5.49 24.61
C LEU A 55 5.49 -4.14 23.92
N ILE A 56 6.23 -3.22 24.57
CA ILE A 56 6.68 -1.96 23.96
C ILE A 56 7.70 -2.24 22.84
N ASP A 57 8.66 -3.14 23.04
CA ASP A 57 9.64 -3.51 22.02
C ASP A 57 8.97 -4.13 20.78
N GLN A 58 8.01 -5.03 20.99
CA GLN A 58 7.21 -5.60 19.89
C GLN A 58 6.41 -4.54 19.14
N THR A 59 5.85 -3.56 19.85
CA THR A 59 5.15 -2.43 19.24
C THR A 59 6.09 -1.60 18.37
N ALA A 60 7.33 -1.35 18.82
CA ALA A 60 8.32 -0.59 18.05
C ALA A 60 8.67 -1.28 16.72
N ILE A 61 8.78 -2.62 16.73
CA ILE A 61 8.97 -3.42 15.50
C ILE A 61 7.79 -3.22 14.54
N LEU A 62 6.55 -3.36 15.04
CA LEU A 62 5.35 -3.16 14.23
C LEU A 62 5.26 -1.75 13.64
N LEU A 63 5.67 -0.72 14.39
CA LEU A 63 5.74 0.66 13.89
C LEU A 63 6.78 0.82 12.78
N SER A 64 7.93 0.14 12.86
CA SER A 64 8.92 0.12 11.78
C SER A 64 8.34 -0.52 10.51
N GLU A 65 7.67 -1.67 10.65
CA GLU A 65 7.03 -2.34 9.51
C GLU A 65 5.92 -1.48 8.89
N ILE A 66 5.12 -0.78 9.71
CA ILE A 66 4.09 0.17 9.24
C ILE A 66 4.75 1.27 8.40
N ARG A 67 5.86 1.85 8.89
CA ARG A 67 6.60 2.88 8.18
C ARG A 67 7.09 2.37 6.82
N GLU A 68 7.75 1.22 6.78
CA GLU A 68 8.25 0.62 5.54
C GLU A 68 7.12 0.36 4.55
N THR A 69 6.01 -0.23 5.01
CA THR A 69 4.83 -0.50 4.17
C THR A 69 4.22 0.78 3.63
N SER A 70 4.15 1.83 4.45
CA SER A 70 3.60 3.13 4.02
C SER A 70 4.44 3.79 2.93
N VAL A 71 5.77 3.64 2.99
CA VAL A 71 6.68 4.13 1.94
C VAL A 71 6.43 3.39 0.63
N ILE A 72 6.32 2.06 0.68
CA ILE A 72 6.02 1.22 -0.49
C ILE A 72 4.65 1.61 -1.07
N ALA A 73 3.61 1.74 -0.24
CA ALA A 73 2.28 2.13 -0.69
C ALA A 73 2.27 3.53 -1.33
N ALA A 74 3.03 4.49 -0.79
CA ALA A 74 3.17 5.82 -1.37
C ALA A 74 3.87 5.80 -2.74
N GLN A 75 4.92 4.98 -2.89
CA GLN A 75 5.61 4.80 -4.17
C GLN A 75 4.70 4.17 -5.22
N LEU A 76 4.00 3.09 -4.87
CA LEU A 76 3.03 2.43 -5.76
C LEU A 76 1.88 3.35 -6.14
N LYS A 77 1.42 4.19 -5.21
CA LYS A 77 0.41 5.21 -5.50
C LYS A 77 0.91 6.22 -6.54
N ALA A 78 2.11 6.76 -6.36
CA ALA A 78 2.69 7.71 -7.31
C ALA A 78 2.84 7.08 -8.70
N GLN A 79 3.36 5.86 -8.76
CA GLN A 79 3.53 5.13 -10.02
C GLN A 79 2.19 4.83 -10.70
N LYS A 80 1.15 4.40 -9.96
CA LYS A 80 -0.16 4.16 -10.56
C LYS A 80 -0.79 5.46 -11.07
N ASP A 81 -0.62 6.56 -10.35
CA ASP A 81 -1.24 7.83 -10.71
C ASP A 81 -0.57 8.40 -11.99
N GLU A 82 0.72 8.20 -12.18
CA GLU A 82 1.42 8.50 -13.45
C GLU A 82 0.93 7.60 -14.61
N LEU A 83 0.82 6.29 -14.36
CA LEU A 83 0.32 5.34 -15.36
C LEU A 83 -1.15 5.60 -15.74
N TRP A 84 -1.94 6.13 -14.81
CA TRP A 84 -3.32 6.52 -15.07
C TRP A 84 -3.39 7.60 -16.16
N GLU A 85 -2.54 8.62 -16.07
CA GLU A 85 -2.46 9.68 -17.09
C GLU A 85 -2.03 9.11 -18.45
N ALA A 86 -1.09 8.16 -18.49
CA ALA A 86 -0.71 7.51 -19.75
C ALA A 86 -1.82 6.62 -20.35
N ALA A 87 -2.66 6.01 -19.51
CA ALA A 87 -3.66 5.02 -19.92
C ALA A 87 -5.07 5.61 -20.19
N TRP A 88 -5.39 6.74 -19.55
CA TRP A 88 -6.71 7.40 -19.61
C TRP A 88 -6.66 8.93 -19.63
N GLY A 89 -5.47 9.55 -19.52
CA GLY A 89 -5.30 11.00 -19.57
C GLY A 89 -5.64 11.56 -20.94
N GLY A 90 -6.93 11.79 -21.17
CA GLY A 90 -7.42 12.66 -22.23
C GLY A 90 -6.94 14.08 -21.94
N LYS A 91 -6.29 14.68 -22.95
CA LYS A 91 -5.91 16.10 -22.99
C LYS A 91 -6.93 16.96 -22.22
N LYS A 92 -6.47 17.69 -21.20
CA LYS A 92 -7.16 18.93 -20.82
C LYS A 92 -7.20 19.87 -22.02
#